data_AF-A0AAW2URL8-F1
#
_entry.id   AF-A0AAW2URL8-F1
#
_cell.length_a   1.000
_cell.length_b   1.000
_cell.length_c   1.000
_cell.angle_alpha   90.00
_cell.angle_beta   90.00
_cell.angle_gamma   90.00
#
_symmetry.space_group_name_H-M   'P 1'
#
loop_
_entity.id
_entity.type
_entity.pdbx_description
1 polymer ?
#
loop_
_entity_poly.entity_id
_entity_poly.type
_entity_poly.pdbx_seq_one_letter_code
_entity_poly.pdbx_strand_id
1 'polypeptide(L)'
;MQKPTDWFSFIIDDCVRLVVPVGPRFQVDVPSWSLPPSGTGQTIGDSEWDNSKWLGTQIWPVEGRNRKIDFIVAGKGRPETCECAYQGSVDCVRWHIIDKRCQLQIDLGPAFWKWKFDSMGEDVSKLWNSEEQKKFEYIENKFQVTR
;
A
#
# COMPACT_ATOMS: atom_id res chain seq x y z
N MET A 1 -44.85 6.55 0.36
CA MET A 1 -43.41 6.69 0.70
C MET A 1 -42.68 5.49 0.11
N GLN A 2 -41.90 5.69 -0.96
CA GLN A 2 -41.04 4.64 -1.50
C GLN A 2 -39.79 4.51 -0.62
N LYS A 3 -39.54 3.29 -0.14
CA LYS A 3 -38.35 2.97 0.66
C LYS A 3 -37.11 3.14 -0.25
N PRO A 4 -35.98 3.67 0.24
CA PRO A 4 -34.78 3.80 -0.56
C PRO A 4 -34.29 2.40 -0.94
N THR A 5 -34.13 2.15 -2.23
CA THR A 5 -33.58 0.88 -2.72
C THR A 5 -32.13 0.77 -2.27
N ASP A 6 -31.86 -0.21 -1.42
CA ASP A 6 -30.52 -0.50 -0.93
C ASP A 6 -29.69 -1.14 -2.04
N TRP A 7 -28.91 -0.33 -2.75
CA TRP A 7 -28.10 -0.74 -3.90
C TRP A 7 -27.12 -1.88 -3.59
N PHE A 8 -26.73 -2.05 -2.32
CA PHE A 8 -25.85 -3.14 -1.90
C PHE A 8 -26.50 -4.52 -2.10
N SER A 9 -27.84 -4.62 -2.00
CA SER A 9 -28.56 -5.88 -2.22
C SER A 9 -28.46 -6.39 -3.66
N PHE A 10 -28.24 -5.52 -4.64
CA PHE A 10 -28.05 -5.90 -6.05
C PHE A 10 -26.67 -6.48 -6.37
N ILE A 11 -25.65 -6.16 -5.57
CA ILE A 11 -24.27 -6.62 -5.81
C ILE A 11 -24.04 -8.01 -5.25
N ILE A 12 -24.80 -8.40 -4.23
CA ILE A 12 -24.65 -9.66 -3.49
C ILE A 12 -25.61 -10.74 -4.00
N ASP A 13 -26.60 -10.36 -4.81
CA ASP A 13 -27.56 -11.31 -5.39
C ASP A 13 -26.97 -12.01 -6.63
N ASP A 14 -26.24 -13.12 -6.39
CA ASP A 14 -25.70 -14.02 -7.41
C ASP A 14 -26.80 -14.60 -8.34
N CYS A 15 -28.09 -14.49 -7.99
CA CYS A 15 -29.18 -14.93 -8.86
C CYS A 15 -29.46 -13.96 -10.01
N VAL A 16 -29.06 -12.69 -9.90
CA VAL A 16 -29.18 -11.72 -10.99
C VAL A 16 -27.92 -11.79 -11.83
N ARG A 17 -27.95 -12.60 -12.90
CA ARG A 17 -26.93 -12.55 -13.95
C ARG A 17 -27.01 -11.20 -14.67
N LEU A 18 -26.40 -10.18 -14.10
CA LEU A 18 -26.23 -8.88 -14.75
C LEU A 18 -25.41 -9.09 -16.03
N VAL A 19 -26.00 -8.76 -17.17
CA VAL A 19 -25.32 -8.86 -18.45
C VAL A 19 -24.36 -7.69 -18.56
N VAL A 20 -23.06 -7.98 -18.70
CA VAL A 20 -22.05 -6.96 -19.02
C VAL A 20 -22.19 -6.59 -20.50
N PRO A 21 -22.64 -5.38 -20.85
CA PRO A 21 -22.83 -5.01 -22.25
C PRO A 21 -21.47 -4.77 -22.91
N VAL A 22 -21.25 -5.43 -24.06
CA VAL A 22 -20.03 -5.28 -24.89
C VAL A 22 -20.42 -4.60 -26.20
N GLY A 23 -19.64 -3.62 -26.64
CA GLY A 23 -19.82 -2.93 -27.92
C GLY A 23 -19.37 -1.48 -27.90
N PRO A 24 -19.40 -0.77 -29.04
CA PRO A 24 -18.83 0.57 -29.19
C PRO A 24 -19.42 1.65 -28.26
N ARG A 25 -20.65 1.44 -27.77
CA ARG A 25 -21.30 2.35 -26.81
C ARG A 25 -20.93 2.09 -25.34
N PHE A 26 -20.24 0.98 -25.07
CA PHE A 26 -19.93 0.49 -23.72
C PHE A 26 -18.42 0.30 -23.50
N GLN A 27 -17.64 0.23 -24.57
CA GLN A 27 -16.19 0.11 -24.54
C GLN A 27 -15.55 1.45 -24.88
N VAL A 28 -14.37 1.71 -24.31
CA VAL A 28 -13.54 2.86 -24.66
C VAL A 28 -12.72 2.55 -25.90
N ASP A 29 -12.53 3.55 -26.77
CA ASP A 29 -11.56 3.45 -27.85
C ASP A 29 -10.16 3.35 -27.26
N VAL A 30 -9.52 2.20 -27.43
CA VAL A 30 -8.15 1.97 -26.98
C VAL A 30 -7.23 2.54 -28.04
N PRO A 31 -6.44 3.60 -27.74
CA PRO A 31 -5.51 4.15 -28.71
C PRO A 31 -4.45 3.10 -29.08
N SER A 32 -4.04 3.10 -30.35
CA SER A 32 -2.95 2.24 -30.79
C SER A 32 -1.68 2.56 -30.01
N TRP A 33 -1.08 1.56 -29.37
CA TRP A 33 0.20 1.73 -28.67
C TRP A 33 1.32 1.97 -29.69
N SER A 34 1.63 3.24 -29.95
CA SER A 34 2.81 3.63 -30.73
C SER A 34 4.01 3.72 -29.80
N LEU A 35 4.93 2.77 -29.92
CA LEU A 35 6.26 2.89 -29.32
C LEU A 35 6.96 4.14 -29.87
N PRO A 36 7.62 4.96 -29.04
CA PRO A 36 8.48 6.03 -29.55
C PRO A 36 9.55 5.43 -30.48
N PRO A 37 9.88 6.07 -31.61
CA PRO A 37 11.03 5.68 -32.40
C PRO A 37 12.28 5.81 -31.52
N SER A 38 13.10 4.76 -31.54
CA SER A 38 14.31 4.57 -30.74
C SER A 38 15.11 5.86 -30.43
N GLY A 39 15.53 5.99 -29.17
CA GLY A 39 16.79 6.64 -28.82
C GLY A 39 16.73 7.95 -28.04
N THR A 40 15.59 8.64 -28.00
CA THR A 40 15.44 9.85 -27.17
C THR A 40 14.17 9.73 -26.36
N GLY A 41 14.31 9.71 -25.03
CA GLY A 41 13.24 9.57 -24.05
C GLY A 41 12.28 10.76 -24.03
N GLN A 42 11.56 10.98 -25.13
CA GLN A 42 10.50 11.96 -25.24
C GLN A 42 9.23 11.23 -25.65
N THR A 43 8.26 11.22 -24.74
CA THR A 43 6.93 10.64 -24.92
C THR A 43 6.14 11.49 -25.91
N ILE A 44 5.84 10.96 -27.09
CA ILE A 44 4.88 11.57 -28.02
C ILE A 44 3.50 10.99 -27.74
N GLY A 45 2.64 11.85 -27.20
CA GLY A 45 1.19 11.71 -27.16
C GLY A 45 0.64 13.11 -27.13
N ASP A 46 0.18 13.59 -28.29
CA ASP A 46 -0.31 14.94 -28.52
C ASP A 46 -1.52 15.25 -27.64
N SER A 47 -1.25 15.83 -26.49
CA SER A 47 -1.89 17.05 -26.01
C SER A 47 -1.17 17.43 -24.73
N GLU A 48 -0.97 18.72 -24.53
CA GLU A 48 -0.73 19.34 -23.24
C GLU A 48 -1.95 19.14 -22.31
N TRP A 49 -2.51 17.93 -22.24
CA TRP A 49 -3.33 17.56 -21.11
C TRP A 49 -2.36 17.38 -19.97
N ASP A 50 -2.37 18.38 -19.10
CA ASP A 50 -1.75 18.39 -17.79
C ASP A 50 -2.07 17.10 -17.02
N ASN A 51 -1.38 16.01 -17.36
CA ASN A 51 -1.46 14.72 -16.69
C ASN A 51 -0.89 14.83 -15.27
N SER A 52 -0.20 15.93 -14.96
CA SER A 52 0.22 16.32 -13.62
C SER A 52 -0.93 16.32 -12.62
N LYS A 53 -2.18 16.55 -13.05
CA LYS A 53 -3.34 16.44 -12.14
C LYS A 53 -3.64 15.01 -11.68
N TRP A 54 -3.20 14.01 -12.45
CA TRP A 54 -3.35 12.58 -12.14
C TRP A 54 -2.06 11.98 -11.56
N LEU A 55 -0.92 12.59 -11.86
CA LEU A 55 0.36 12.31 -11.22
C LEU A 55 0.32 12.98 -9.84
N GLY A 56 -0.15 12.24 -8.83
CA GLY A 56 -0.20 12.75 -7.46
C GLY A 56 1.13 13.36 -7.00
N THR A 57 1.10 14.10 -5.89
CA THR A 57 2.29 14.81 -5.41
C THR A 57 3.43 13.85 -5.07
N GLN A 58 4.61 14.07 -5.67
CA GLN A 58 5.81 13.34 -5.31
C GLN A 58 6.23 13.68 -3.87
N ILE A 59 6.21 12.68 -2.99
CA ILE A 59 6.63 12.81 -1.58
C ILE A 59 8.05 12.30 -1.36
N TRP A 60 8.49 11.35 -2.19
CA TRP A 60 9.80 10.68 -2.14
C TRP A 60 10.23 10.28 -3.56
N PRO A 61 11.52 10.39 -3.95
CA PRO A 61 12.64 10.96 -3.20
C PRO A 61 12.50 12.46 -2.98
N VAL A 62 13.05 12.95 -1.86
CA VAL A 62 13.06 14.40 -1.55
C VAL A 62 14.09 15.10 -2.43
N GLU A 63 13.65 16.09 -3.21
CA GLU A 63 14.53 16.90 -4.06
C GLU A 63 15.72 17.48 -3.28
N GLY A 64 16.89 17.53 -3.91
CA GLY A 64 18.13 18.03 -3.30
C GLY A 64 18.82 17.06 -2.34
N ARG A 65 18.20 15.93 -1.98
CA ARG A 65 18.85 14.88 -1.19
C ARG A 65 19.48 13.85 -2.12
N ASN A 66 20.66 14.16 -2.67
CA ASN A 66 21.51 13.22 -3.41
C ASN A 66 22.11 12.19 -2.45
N ARG A 67 21.29 11.35 -1.81
CA ARG A 67 21.80 10.11 -1.25
C ARG A 67 22.00 9.18 -2.42
N LYS A 68 23.21 8.61 -2.54
CA LYS A 68 23.39 7.36 -3.28
C LYS A 68 22.42 6.39 -2.62
N ILE A 69 21.25 6.21 -3.23
CA ILE A 69 20.35 5.13 -2.87
C ILE A 69 21.18 3.93 -3.30
N ASP A 70 21.88 3.35 -2.33
CA ASP A 70 22.43 2.03 -2.51
C ASP A 70 21.19 1.21 -2.83
N PHE A 71 21.07 0.74 -4.07
CA PHE A 71 19.95 -0.08 -4.50
C PHE A 71 20.11 -1.43 -3.79
N ILE A 72 19.95 -1.43 -2.47
CA ILE A 72 19.63 -2.62 -1.72
C ILE A 72 18.36 -3.10 -2.39
N VAL A 73 18.50 -4.20 -3.14
CA VAL A 73 17.40 -4.80 -3.90
C VAL A 73 16.22 -4.92 -2.95
N ALA A 74 15.19 -4.10 -3.20
CA ALA A 74 13.96 -4.19 -2.45
C ALA A 74 13.35 -5.58 -2.67
N GLY A 75 12.69 -6.12 -1.65
CA GLY A 75 12.04 -7.43 -1.78
C GLY A 75 12.93 -8.64 -1.49
N LYS A 76 14.14 -8.46 -0.94
CA LYS A 76 14.92 -9.59 -0.38
C LYS A 76 14.25 -10.28 0.83
N GLY A 77 13.23 -9.67 1.41
CA GLY A 77 12.56 -10.20 2.59
C GLY A 77 13.44 -10.19 3.83
N ARG A 78 12.98 -10.91 4.87
CA ARG A 78 13.76 -11.13 6.09
C ARG A 78 14.79 -12.23 5.81
N PRO A 79 16.07 -12.06 6.20
CA PRO A 79 17.03 -13.15 6.13
C PRO A 79 16.61 -14.30 7.05
N GLU A 80 16.86 -15.54 6.60
CA GLU A 80 16.52 -16.77 7.36
C GLU A 80 17.23 -16.84 8.72
N THR A 81 18.42 -16.24 8.82
CA THR A 81 19.24 -16.24 10.03
C THR A 81 19.71 -14.83 10.38
N CYS A 82 20.00 -14.60 11.66
CA CYS A 82 20.53 -13.34 12.16
C CYS A 82 21.64 -13.58 13.19
N GLU A 83 22.48 -12.57 13.44
CA GLU A 83 23.62 -12.68 14.37
C GLU A 83 23.21 -12.54 15.86
N CYS A 84 21.91 -12.48 16.15
CA CYS A 84 21.41 -12.40 17.52
C CYS A 84 21.73 -13.68 18.31
N ALA A 85 22.07 -13.51 19.61
CA ALA A 85 22.35 -14.63 20.50
C ALA A 85 21.19 -15.64 20.64
N TYR A 86 19.95 -15.15 20.58
CA TYR A 86 18.74 -15.97 20.67
C TYR A 86 17.86 -15.76 19.43
N GLN A 87 18.26 -16.39 18.32
CA GLN A 87 17.55 -16.27 17.05
C GLN A 87 16.09 -16.72 17.17
N GLY A 88 15.18 -15.96 16.57
CA GLY A 88 13.75 -16.30 16.53
C GLY A 88 12.98 -16.04 17.83
N SER A 89 13.66 -15.63 18.92
CA SER A 89 12.98 -15.18 20.14
C SER A 89 12.16 -13.91 19.89
N VAL A 90 11.16 -13.65 20.75
CA VAL A 90 10.34 -12.43 20.68
C VAL A 90 11.22 -11.18 20.73
N ASP A 91 12.24 -11.17 21.59
CA ASP A 91 13.15 -10.04 21.72
C ASP A 91 14.04 -9.87 20.48
N CYS A 92 14.49 -10.96 19.86
CA CYS A 92 15.20 -10.91 18.57
C CYS A 92 14.33 -10.27 17.48
N VAL A 93 13.08 -10.70 17.36
CA VAL A 93 12.13 -10.15 16.36
C VAL A 93 11.86 -8.68 16.64
N ARG A 94 11.55 -8.32 17.89
CA ARG A 94 11.29 -6.94 18.30
C ARG A 94 12.47 -6.02 18.00
N TRP A 95 13.69 -6.46 18.32
CA TRP A 95 14.90 -5.69 18.03
C TRP A 95 15.09 -5.46 16.52
N HIS A 96 14.91 -6.49 15.69
CA HIS A 96 15.00 -6.34 14.24
C HIS A 96 13.94 -5.40 13.66
N ILE A 97 12.72 -5.44 14.17
CA ILE A 97 11.66 -4.51 13.75
C ILE A 97 12.10 -3.07 14.04
N ILE A 98 12.64 -2.81 15.24
CA ILE A 98 13.13 -1.48 15.64
C ILE A 98 14.31 -1.06 14.74
N ASP A 99 15.31 -1.91 14.54
CA ASP A 99 16.47 -1.64 13.68
C ASP A 99 16.06 -1.26 12.26
N LYS A 100 15.21 -2.09 11.61
CA LYS A 100 14.75 -1.84 10.24
C LYS A 100 13.86 -0.62 10.13
N ARG A 101 13.07 -0.33 11.16
CA ARG A 101 12.27 0.89 11.23
C ARG A 101 13.13 2.14 11.35
N CYS A 102 14.17 2.12 12.18
CA CYS A 102 15.13 3.21 12.28
C CYS A 102 15.85 3.44 10.94
N GLN A 103 16.30 2.37 10.29
CA GLN A 103 16.90 2.46 8.95
C GLN A 103 15.94 3.08 7.94
N LEU A 104 14.68 2.63 7.92
CA LEU A 104 13.65 3.15 7.02
C LEU A 104 13.37 4.64 7.27
N GLN A 105 13.34 5.07 8.54
CA GLN A 105 13.16 6.48 8.91
C GLN A 105 14.33 7.34 8.44
N ILE A 106 15.57 6.84 8.58
CA ILE A 106 16.75 7.51 8.04
C ILE A 106 16.59 7.63 6.53
N ASP A 107 16.33 6.52 5.85
CA ASP A 107 16.27 6.44 4.39
C ASP A 107 15.23 7.41 3.83
N LEU A 108 13.97 7.35 4.29
CA LEU A 108 12.85 8.15 3.80
C LEU A 108 12.83 9.59 4.32
N GLY A 109 13.46 9.88 5.46
CA GLY A 109 13.40 11.19 6.11
C GLY A 109 11.96 11.67 6.33
N PRO A 110 11.60 12.92 5.94
CA PRO A 110 10.25 13.47 6.11
C PRO A 110 9.12 12.64 5.49
N ALA A 111 9.41 11.85 4.45
CA ALA A 111 8.41 10.98 3.83
C ALA A 111 7.91 9.90 4.80
N PHE A 112 8.72 9.50 5.77
CA PHE A 112 8.36 8.51 6.80
C PHE A 112 7.06 8.88 7.52
N TRP A 113 6.95 10.12 8.00
CA TRP A 113 5.75 10.61 8.69
C TRP A 113 4.61 10.98 7.75
N LYS A 114 4.92 11.49 6.54
CA LYS A 114 3.90 11.80 5.53
C LYS A 114 3.14 10.56 5.09
N TRP A 115 3.83 9.43 4.97
CA TRP A 115 3.24 8.13 4.66
C TRP A 115 2.76 7.36 5.89
N LYS A 116 2.79 7.99 7.07
CA LYS A 116 2.31 7.42 8.34
C LYS A 116 3.02 6.13 8.76
N PHE A 117 4.26 5.91 8.32
CA PHE A 117 5.04 4.77 8.80
C PHE A 117 5.23 4.83 10.31
N ASP A 118 5.26 6.02 10.92
CA ASP A 118 5.27 6.20 12.37
C ASP A 118 4.07 5.56 13.09
N SER A 119 2.95 5.42 12.40
CA SER A 119 1.67 4.92 12.90
C SER A 119 1.26 3.62 12.18
N MET A 120 2.19 2.67 12.04
CA MET A 120 1.98 1.36 11.40
C MET A 120 2.55 0.22 12.24
N GLY A 121 2.03 -0.99 12.05
CA GLY A 121 2.50 -2.19 12.76
C GLY A 121 2.13 -2.19 14.25
N GLU A 122 3.01 -2.73 15.10
CA GLU A 122 2.82 -2.79 16.55
C GLU A 122 2.61 -1.40 17.18
N ASP A 123 3.21 -0.35 16.62
CA ASP A 123 3.09 1.02 17.13
C ASP A 123 1.65 1.57 17.05
N VAL A 124 0.79 0.99 16.21
CA VAL A 124 -0.64 1.36 16.15
C VAL A 124 -1.36 1.01 17.45
N SER A 125 -0.96 -0.08 18.11
CA SER A 125 -1.59 -0.50 19.37
C SER A 125 -1.44 0.54 20.48
N LYS A 126 -0.39 1.37 20.43
CA LYS A 126 -0.15 2.45 21.40
C LYS A 126 -1.18 3.57 21.32
N LEU A 127 -1.88 3.69 20.19
CA LEU A 127 -2.89 4.70 19.94
C LEU A 127 -4.31 4.22 20.27
N TRP A 128 -4.48 2.94 20.62
CA TRP A 128 -5.78 2.37 20.89
C TRP A 128 -6.35 2.88 22.21
N ASN A 129 -7.63 3.22 22.18
CA ASN A 129 -8.40 3.44 23.39
C ASN A 129 -8.84 2.10 24.00
N SER A 130 -9.33 2.13 25.25
CA SER A 130 -9.74 0.93 25.98
C SER A 130 -10.83 0.11 25.29
N GLU A 131 -11.67 0.71 24.44
CA GLU A 131 -12.70 -0.03 23.69
C GLU A 131 -12.10 -0.76 22.48
N GLU A 132 -11.17 -0.13 21.77
CA GLU A 132 -10.45 -0.73 20.64
C GLU A 132 -9.59 -1.90 21.09
N GLN A 133 -8.87 -1.74 22.20
CA GLN A 133 -8.10 -2.82 22.83
C GLN A 133 -8.99 -4.01 23.19
N LYS A 134 -10.15 -3.78 23.82
CA LYS A 134 -11.12 -4.84 24.15
C LYS A 134 -11.67 -5.56 22.92
N LYS A 135 -11.92 -4.84 21.83
CA LYS A 135 -12.35 -5.45 20.56
C LYS A 135 -11.28 -6.38 20.00
N PHE A 136 -10.01 -5.95 20.05
CA PHE A 136 -8.90 -6.78 19.62
C PHE A 136 -8.75 -8.04 20.48
N GLU A 137 -8.76 -7.91 21.81
CA GLU A 137 -8.70 -9.04 22.74
C GLU A 137 -9.86 -10.01 22.55
N TYR A 138 -11.08 -9.52 22.29
CA TYR A 138 -12.23 -10.36 21.99
C TYR A 138 -12.01 -11.20 20.73
N ILE A 139 -11.46 -10.59 19.68
CA ILE A 139 -11.14 -11.28 18.42
C ILE A 139 -10.07 -12.35 18.66
N GLU A 140 -8.98 -12.01 19.35
CA GLU A 140 -7.89 -12.93 19.67
C GLU A 140 -8.39 -14.14 20.47
N ASN A 141 -9.18 -13.90 21.53
CA ASN A 141 -9.77 -14.95 22.36
C ASN A 141 -10.75 -15.84 21.58
N LYS A 142 -11.53 -15.27 20.67
CA LYS A 142 -12.43 -16.04 19.80
C LYS A 142 -11.65 -17.02 18.91
N PHE A 143 -10.51 -16.60 18.35
CA PHE A 143 -9.67 -17.48 17.53
C PHE A 143 -8.94 -18.57 18.34
N GLN A 144 -8.56 -18.29 19.59
CA GLN A 144 -7.98 -19.29 20.50
C GLN A 144 -9.00 -20.37 20.91
N VAL A 145 -10.27 -20.01 21.06
CA VAL A 145 -11.36 -20.95 21.44
C VAL A 145 -11.80 -21.83 20.26
N THR A 146 -11.49 -21.44 19.01
CA THR A 146 -11.92 -22.18 17.80
C THR A 146 -10.82 -23.11 17.24
N ARG A 147 -9.70 -23.29 17.95
CA ARG A 147 -8.58 -24.14 17.53
C ARG A 147 -8.41 -25.36 18.44
#